data_AF-A0A4Y2QZW0-F1
#
_entry.id   AF-A0A4Y2QZW0-F1
#
_cell.length_a   1.000
_cell.length_b   1.000
_cell.length_c   1.000
_cell.angle_alpha   90.00
_cell.angle_beta   90.00
_cell.angle_gamma   90.00
#
_symmetry.space_group_name_H-M   'P 1'
#
loop_
_entity.id
_entity.type
_entity.pdbx_description
1 polymer ?
#
loop_
_entity_poly.entity_id
_entity_poly.type
_entity_poly.pdbx_seq_one_letter_code
_entity_poly.pdbx_strand_id
1 'polypeptide(L)'
;MVLPKITDFSPATRLDVSNLKIPENIQLTDETFYIPQKVDLLLGCELFFEFIKADKIRLNDSRLILQDTCFGYIVAGSTEPIFQINNATSHCFLSRGMDTLDKTLRSFWEIENVT
;
A
#
# COMPACT_ATOMS: atom_id res chain seq x y z
N MET A 1 -2.65 8.19 22.32
CA MET A 1 -1.49 7.60 21.62
C MET A 1 -1.11 8.55 20.50
N VAL A 2 0.12 9.03 20.47
CA VAL A 2 0.67 9.87 19.40
C VAL A 2 1.82 9.06 18.81
N LEU A 3 1.74 8.71 17.53
CA LEU A 3 2.84 8.02 16.85
C LEU A 3 3.92 9.05 16.55
N PRO A 4 5.17 8.89 17.05
CA PRO A 4 6.24 9.86 16.79
C PRO A 4 6.66 9.89 15.32
N LYS A 5 6.36 8.82 14.57
CA LYS A 5 6.67 8.68 13.15
C LYS A 5 5.56 7.85 12.50
N ILE A 6 4.99 8.36 11.41
CA ILE A 6 3.86 7.74 10.70
C ILE A 6 4.34 6.87 9.54
N THR A 7 5.43 7.26 8.88
CA THR A 7 5.96 6.59 7.68
C THR A 7 7.40 6.19 7.83
N ASP A 8 7.73 5.02 7.30
CA ASP A 8 9.10 4.56 7.07
C ASP A 8 9.46 4.66 5.58
N PHE A 9 10.56 4.00 5.18
CA PHE A 9 10.91 3.91 3.77
C PHE A 9 9.81 3.15 2.99
N SER A 10 9.40 3.72 1.86
CA SER A 10 8.46 3.14 0.92
C SER A 10 9.09 3.08 -0.46
N PRO A 11 9.09 1.91 -1.13
CA PRO A 11 8.78 0.59 -0.56
C PRO A 11 9.80 0.20 0.54
N ALA A 12 9.45 -0.74 1.41
CA ALA A 12 10.35 -1.20 2.47
C ALA A 12 11.62 -1.89 1.92
N THR A 13 11.49 -2.52 0.75
CA THR A 13 12.58 -3.18 0.01
C THR A 13 12.50 -2.82 -1.45
N ARG A 14 13.64 -2.91 -2.15
CA ARG A 14 13.68 -2.65 -3.59
C ARG A 14 12.79 -3.65 -4.35
N LEU A 15 11.98 -3.13 -5.27
CA LEU A 15 11.12 -3.94 -6.13
C LEU A 15 11.85 -4.28 -7.43
N ASP A 16 11.72 -5.52 -7.89
CA ASP A 16 12.12 -5.89 -9.25
C ASP A 16 11.02 -5.46 -10.23
N VAL A 17 11.35 -4.48 -11.08
CA VAL A 17 10.45 -3.91 -12.08
C VAL A 17 10.92 -4.17 -13.51
N SER A 18 11.92 -5.03 -13.72
CA SER A 18 12.49 -5.28 -15.06
C SER A 18 11.47 -5.81 -16.08
N ASN A 19 10.42 -6.51 -15.61
CA ASN A 19 9.35 -7.03 -16.45
C ASN A 19 8.14 -6.09 -16.58
N LEU A 20 8.18 -4.93 -15.94
CA LEU A 20 7.09 -3.98 -15.93
C LEU A 20 7.08 -3.17 -17.23
N LYS A 21 6.03 -3.31 -18.04
CA LYS A 21 5.90 -2.60 -19.32
C LYS A 21 5.11 -1.31 -19.14
N ILE A 22 5.79 -0.26 -18.71
CA ILE A 22 5.20 1.07 -18.61
C ILE A 22 5.24 1.74 -20.00
N PRO A 23 4.11 2.26 -20.52
CA PRO A 23 4.11 2.97 -21.80
C PRO A 23 4.97 4.24 -21.75
N GLU A 24 5.72 4.53 -22.82
CA GLU A 24 6.65 5.66 -22.88
C GLU A 24 6.00 7.04 -22.73
N ASN A 25 4.71 7.16 -23.05
CA ASN A 25 3.96 8.40 -22.96
C ASN A 25 3.38 8.68 -21.56
N ILE A 26 3.72 7.85 -20.56
CA ILE A 26 3.24 8.00 -19.19
C ILE A 26 4.29 8.69 -18.34
N GLN A 27 3.88 9.79 -17.70
CA GLN A 27 4.66 10.44 -16.67
C GLN A 27 4.26 9.88 -15.31
N LEU A 28 5.20 9.17 -14.66
CA LEU A 28 5.03 8.75 -13.28
C LEU A 28 5.22 9.94 -12.33
N THR A 29 4.47 9.95 -11.23
CA THR A 29 4.70 10.92 -10.14
C THR A 29 6.04 10.68 -9.45
N ASP A 30 6.49 9.43 -9.41
CA ASP A 30 7.77 9.01 -8.85
C ASP A 30 8.41 7.98 -9.79
N GLU A 31 9.41 8.42 -10.56
CA GLU A 31 10.16 7.56 -11.49
C GLU A 31 10.99 6.49 -10.76
N THR A 32 11.22 6.68 -9.46
CA THR A 32 12.03 5.82 -8.59
C THR A 32 11.20 5.04 -7.59
N PHE A 33 9.89 4.88 -7.81
CA PHE A 33 8.95 4.20 -6.91
C PHE A 33 9.35 2.78 -6.48
N TYR A 34 10.27 2.15 -7.20
CA TYR A 34 10.79 0.81 -6.93
C TYR A 34 12.00 0.79 -5.98
N ILE A 35 12.52 1.95 -5.58
CA ILE A 35 13.68 2.11 -4.70
C ILE A 35 13.17 2.56 -3.31
N PRO A 36 13.62 1.93 -2.20
CA PRO A 36 13.26 2.38 -0.87
C PRO A 36 13.66 3.84 -0.64
N GLN A 37 12.68 4.68 -0.36
CA GLN A 37 12.90 6.09 -0.05
C GLN A 37 11.92 6.62 1.00
N LYS A 38 12.25 7.74 1.63
CA LYS A 38 11.35 8.37 2.61
C LYS A 38 10.10 8.90 1.91
N VAL A 39 8.97 8.84 2.60
CA VAL A 39 7.75 9.50 2.14
C VAL A 39 7.89 11.01 2.36
N ASP A 40 7.81 11.78 1.28
CA ASP A 40 7.91 13.25 1.34
C ASP A 40 6.59 13.92 1.77
N LEU A 41 5.46 13.34 1.36
CA LEU A 41 4.13 13.89 1.62
C LEU A 41 3.12 12.81 1.99
N LEU A 42 2.42 13.05 3.09
CA LEU A 42 1.26 12.27 3.52
C LEU A 42 -0.02 13.03 3.18
N LEU A 43 -0.85 12.44 2.33
CA LEU A 43 -2.14 12.99 1.94
C LEU A 43 -3.26 12.38 2.78
N GLY A 44 -4.13 13.23 3.32
CA GLY A 44 -5.33 12.80 4.03
C GLY A 44 -6.33 12.10 3.11
N CYS A 45 -7.09 11.15 3.65
CA CYS A 45 -8.12 10.43 2.88
C CYS A 45 -9.26 11.32 2.38
N GLU A 46 -9.48 12.46 3.03
CA GLU A 46 -10.46 13.47 2.62
C GLU A 46 -10.19 14.01 1.21
N LEU A 47 -8.92 14.09 0.80
CA LEU A 47 -8.50 14.59 -0.51
C LEU A 47 -8.34 13.47 -1.55
N PHE A 48 -8.49 12.20 -1.17
CA PHE A 48 -8.17 11.07 -2.04
C PHE A 48 -8.94 11.12 -3.37
N PHE A 49 -10.25 11.38 -3.29
CA PHE A 49 -11.11 11.44 -4.46
C PHE A 49 -10.96 12.73 -5.27
N GLU A 50 -10.31 13.76 -4.72
CA GLU A 50 -10.02 15.00 -5.44
C GLU A 50 -8.81 14.86 -6.35
N PHE A 51 -7.86 14.02 -5.97
CA PHE A 51 -6.60 13.84 -6.71
C PHE A 51 -6.61 12.70 -7.71
N ILE A 52 -7.44 11.66 -7.48
CA ILE A 52 -7.56 10.54 -8.40
C ILE A 52 -8.36 10.92 -9.65
N LYS A 53 -7.85 10.57 -10.83
CA LYS A 53 -8.52 10.81 -12.11
C LYS A 53 -9.17 9.54 -12.65
N ALA A 54 -9.96 9.70 -13.71
CA ALA A 54 -10.71 8.61 -14.30
C ALA A 54 -9.82 7.55 -14.98
N ASP A 55 -8.65 7.92 -15.49
CA ASP A 55 -7.85 7.01 -16.31
C ASP A 55 -7.07 5.99 -15.47
N LYS A 56 -7.00 4.77 -16.01
CA LYS A 56 -6.34 3.63 -15.38
C LYS A 56 -5.83 2.66 -16.44
N ILE A 57 -4.56 2.32 -16.36
CA ILE A 57 -3.91 1.39 -17.27
C ILE A 57 -3.47 0.17 -16.48
N ARG A 58 -3.88 -1.03 -16.89
CA ARG A 58 -3.46 -2.26 -16.23
C ARG A 58 -2.13 -2.74 -16.82
N LEU A 59 -1.16 -3.03 -15.95
CA LEU A 59 0.18 -3.43 -16.36
C LEU A 59 0.28 -4.95 -16.46
N ASN A 60 0.48 -5.48 -17.67
CA ASN A 60 0.61 -6.92 -17.93
C ASN A 60 -0.57 -7.75 -17.35
N ASP A 61 -0.40 -9.06 -17.22
CA ASP A 61 -1.29 -9.95 -16.44
C ASP A 61 -1.05 -9.83 -14.93
N SER A 62 -0.64 -8.64 -14.46
CA SER A 62 -0.39 -8.41 -13.04
C SER A 62 -1.61 -7.78 -12.35
N ARG A 63 -1.52 -7.67 -11.02
CA ARG A 63 -2.47 -6.88 -10.23
C ARG A 63 -2.05 -5.41 -10.13
N LEU A 64 -1.00 -5.01 -10.84
CA LEU A 64 -0.53 -3.64 -10.88
C LEU A 64 -1.32 -2.81 -11.89
N ILE A 65 -1.59 -1.59 -11.50
CA ILE A 65 -2.23 -0.56 -12.31
C ILE A 65 -1.39 0.70 -12.27
N LEU A 66 -1.39 1.43 -13.37
CA LEU A 66 -1.08 2.84 -13.41
C LEU A 66 -2.39 3.58 -13.19
N GLN A 67 -2.48 4.35 -12.12
CA GLN A 67 -3.63 5.19 -11.80
C GLN A 67 -3.26 6.63 -12.08
N ASP A 68 -4.00 7.31 -12.96
CA ASP A 68 -3.80 8.73 -13.22
C ASP A 68 -4.23 9.54 -12.00
N THR A 69 -3.44 10.55 -11.65
CA THR A 69 -3.72 11.50 -10.57
C THR A 69 -3.37 12.93 -11.02
N CYS A 70 -3.73 13.93 -10.22
CA CYS A 70 -3.30 15.31 -10.48
C CYS A 70 -1.77 15.51 -10.45
N PHE A 71 -1.01 14.58 -9.88
CA PHE A 71 0.47 14.63 -9.78
C PHE A 71 1.18 13.77 -10.85
N GLY A 72 0.44 13.14 -11.77
CA GLY A 72 0.96 12.12 -12.68
C GLY A 72 0.46 10.71 -12.31
N TYR A 73 0.97 9.70 -13.00
CA TYR A 73 0.56 8.32 -12.75
C TYR A 73 1.28 7.74 -11.55
N ILE A 74 0.53 7.05 -10.69
CA ILE A 74 1.08 6.25 -9.60
C ILE A 74 0.97 4.77 -9.95
N VAL A 75 1.94 3.97 -9.49
CA VAL A 75 1.84 2.51 -9.54
C VAL A 75 1.12 2.02 -8.30
N ALA A 76 0.02 1.29 -8.47
CA ALA A 76 -0.77 0.74 -7.38
C ALA A 76 -1.09 -0.73 -7.62
N GLY A 77 -1.37 -1.47 -6.54
CA GLY A 77 -1.72 -2.88 -6.59
C GLY A 77 -0.65 -3.78 -5.97
N SER A 78 -0.71 -5.07 -6.29
CA SER A 78 0.20 -6.08 -5.74
C SER A 78 1.18 -6.58 -6.79
N THR A 79 2.45 -6.71 -6.38
CA THR A 79 3.53 -7.33 -7.15
C THR A 79 3.50 -8.86 -7.09
N GLU A 80 2.71 -9.46 -6.19
CA GLU A 80 2.63 -10.91 -6.08
C GLU A 80 1.90 -11.52 -7.29
N PRO A 81 2.41 -12.63 -7.85
CA PRO A 81 1.78 -13.32 -8.97
C PRO A 81 0.36 -13.77 -8.63
N ILE A 82 -0.56 -13.66 -9.59
CA ILE A 82 -1.97 -14.06 -9.44
C ILE A 82 -2.11 -15.53 -8.97
N PHE A 83 -1.16 -16.39 -9.33
CA PHE A 83 -1.19 -17.83 -9.04
C PHE A 83 -0.68 -18.24 -7.65
N GLN A 84 -0.10 -17.33 -6.85
CA GLN A 84 0.41 -17.64 -5.50
C GLN A 84 -0.65 -17.61 -4.39
N ILE A 85 -1.90 -17.22 -4.72
CA ILE A 85 -2.98 -17.03 -3.73
C ILE A 85 -3.68 -18.34 -3.36
N ASN A 86 -3.25 -19.49 -3.89
CA ASN A 86 -3.95 -20.75 -3.61
C ASN A 86 -3.78 -21.27 -2.17
N ASN A 87 -2.92 -20.68 -1.33
CA ASN A 87 -2.67 -21.11 0.05
C ASN A 87 -2.70 -19.99 1.11
N ALA A 88 -3.25 -18.81 0.82
CA ALA A 88 -3.34 -17.74 1.82
C ALA A 88 -4.55 -17.97 2.75
N THR A 89 -4.32 -18.50 3.94
CA THR A 89 -5.34 -18.58 4.99
C THR A 89 -5.66 -17.17 5.48
N SER A 90 -6.82 -16.64 5.09
CA SER A 90 -7.30 -15.36 5.59
C SER A 90 -7.92 -15.57 6.97
N HIS A 91 -7.31 -15.00 8.01
CA HIS A 91 -7.83 -15.03 9.36
C HIS A 91 -8.67 -13.77 9.61
N CYS A 92 -9.97 -13.94 9.86
CA CYS A 92 -10.84 -12.87 10.31
C CYS A 92 -11.20 -13.11 11.77
N PHE A 93 -10.88 -12.16 12.64
CA PHE A 93 -11.23 -12.22 14.06
C PHE A 93 -12.43 -11.31 14.32
N LEU A 94 -13.54 -11.91 14.76
CA LEU A 94 -14.75 -11.21 15.19
C LEU A 94 -14.88 -11.35 16.71
N SER A 95 -14.74 -10.23 17.43
CA SER A 95 -15.03 -10.18 18.87
C SER A 95 -16.45 -9.64 19.10
N ARG A 96 -17.23 -10.31 19.94
CA ARG A 96 -18.59 -9.89 20.32
C ARG A 96 -18.69 -9.77 21.83
N GLY A 97 -18.74 -8.54 22.32
CA GLY A 97 -18.78 -8.21 23.74
C GLY A 97 -17.67 -7.23 24.12
N MET A 98 -17.99 -6.27 25.00
CA MET A 98 -17.07 -5.17 25.34
C MET A 98 -15.88 -5.68 26.18
N ASP A 99 -16.10 -6.64 27.06
CA ASP A 99 -15.06 -7.22 27.93
C ASP A 99 -14.05 -8.09 27.17
N THR A 100 -14.49 -8.76 26.10
CA THR A 100 -13.61 -9.57 25.24
C THR A 100 -12.79 -8.68 24.31
N LEU A 101 -13.38 -7.59 23.80
CA LEU A 101 -12.66 -6.62 22.98
C LEU A 101 -11.56 -5.91 23.76
N ASP A 102 -11.84 -5.44 24.98
CA ASP A 102 -10.83 -4.74 25.81
C ASP A 102 -9.63 -5.64 26.12
N LYS A 103 -9.87 -6.90 26.50
CA LYS A 103 -8.81 -7.87 26.74
C LYS A 103 -7.97 -8.15 25.49
N THR A 104 -8.62 -8.39 24.35
CA THR A 104 -7.91 -8.66 23.09
C THR A 104 -7.09 -7.46 22.63
N LEU A 105 -7.63 -6.25 22.72
CA LEU A 105 -6.90 -5.02 22.37
C LEU A 105 -5.69 -4.82 23.30
N ARG A 106 -5.84 -4.99 24.61
CA ARG A 106 -4.71 -4.89 25.55
C ARG A 106 -3.59 -5.86 25.20
N SER A 107 -3.91 -7.14 25.00
CA SER A 107 -2.90 -8.14 24.63
C SER A 107 -2.21 -7.82 23.30
N PHE A 108 -2.92 -7.27 22.32
CA PHE A 108 -2.33 -6.82 21.07
C PHE A 108 -1.30 -5.71 21.29
N TRP A 109 -1.67 -4.66 22.03
CA TRP A 109 -0.78 -3.52 22.31
C TRP A 109 0.40 -3.88 23.24
N GLU A 110 0.23 -4.85 24.14
CA GLU A 110 1.32 -5.38 24.96
C GLU A 110 2.39 -6.08 24.12
N ILE A 111 2.01 -6.78 23.05
CA ILE A 111 2.94 -7.44 22.12
C ILE A 111 3.72 -6.41 21.29
N GLU A 112 3.05 -5.37 20.78
CA GLU A 112 3.72 -4.33 19.97
C GLU A 112 4.66 -3.43 20.79
N ASN A 113 4.44 -3.27 22.11
CA ASN A 113 5.27 -2.45 22.98
C ASN A 113 6.55 -3.15 23.49
N VAL A 114 6.83 -4.40 23.08
CA VAL A 114 8.11 -5.06 23.37
C VAL A 114 9.14 -4.60 22.35
N THR A 115 9.65 -3.38 22.49
CA THR A 115 10.85 -2.90 21.79
C THR A 115 11.67 -2.01 22.70
#